data_AF-A0A7S3FSJ7-F1
#
_entry.id   AF-A0A7S3FSJ7-F1
#
_cell.length_a   1.000
_cell.length_b   1.000
_cell.length_c   1.000
_cell.angle_alpha   90.00
_cell.angle_beta   90.00
_cell.angle_gamma   90.00
#
_symmetry.space_group_name_H-M   'P 1'
#
loop_
_entity.id
_entity.type
_entity.pdbx_description
1 polymer ?
#
loop_
_entity_poly.entity_id
_entity_poly.type
_entity_poly.pdbx_seq_one_letter_code
_entity_poly.pdbx_strand_id
1 'polypeptide(L)'
;MASSLGAELLTSLLNHPLKNGAKAMEDPNKCDKSPLGIIPQQLRGDLSNFSTNAMYGECFEKCIGCSKTISDGYKANRTEFLIQACNKPDYLEDLTGITKMNENINIDDIEALSDFEWE
;
A
#
# COMPACT_ATOMS: atom_id res chain seq x y z
N MET A 1 -1.80 -9.70 18.59
CA MET A 1 -0.71 -8.80 18.14
C MET A 1 -1.21 -7.74 17.17
N ALA A 2 -1.85 -8.09 16.05
CA ALA A 2 -2.32 -7.09 15.08
C ALA A 2 -3.30 -6.07 15.68
N SER A 3 -4.35 -6.54 16.37
CA SER A 3 -5.38 -5.65 16.94
C SER A 3 -4.84 -4.69 18.00
N SER A 4 -3.92 -5.16 18.86
CA SER A 4 -3.29 -4.33 19.88
C SER A 4 -2.36 -3.28 19.27
N LEU A 5 -1.54 -3.64 18.29
CA LEU A 5 -0.68 -2.69 17.57
C LEU A 5 -1.51 -1.63 16.81
N GLY A 6 -2.64 -2.03 16.22
CA GLY A 6 -3.56 -1.10 15.57
C GLY A 6 -4.18 -0.10 16.54
N ALA A 7 -4.57 -0.55 17.74
CA ALA A 7 -5.09 0.33 18.79
C ALA A 7 -4.02 1.34 19.27
N GLU A 8 -2.79 0.88 19.54
CA GLU A 8 -1.68 1.75 19.95
C GLU A 8 -1.25 2.73 18.87
N LEU A 9 -1.23 2.30 17.61
CA LEU A 9 -0.92 3.19 16.49
C LEU A 9 -2.00 4.28 16.36
N LEU A 10 -3.27 3.91 16.52
CA LEU A 10 -4.38 4.85 16.48
C LEU A 10 -4.30 5.88 17.63
N THR A 11 -4.05 5.43 18.87
CA THR A 11 -3.91 6.36 20.01
C THR A 11 -2.71 7.27 19.83
N SER A 12 -1.57 6.77 19.36
CA SER A 12 -0.38 7.57 19.04
C SER A 12 -0.68 8.64 17.96
N LEU A 13 -1.36 8.24 16.87
CA LEU A 13 -1.76 9.14 15.81
C LEU A 13 -2.70 10.25 16.30
N LEU A 14 -3.71 9.91 17.12
CA LEU A 14 -4.67 10.87 17.66
C LEU A 14 -4.05 11.87 18.65
N ASN A 15 -2.98 11.47 19.35
CA ASN A 15 -2.24 12.34 20.26
C ASN A 15 -1.20 13.22 19.55
N HIS A 16 -0.94 13.02 18.26
CA HIS A 16 -0.08 13.91 17.48
C HIS A 16 -0.82 15.20 17.11
N PRO A 17 -0.21 16.38 17.22
CA PRO A 17 -0.87 17.65 16.88
C PRO A 17 -1.37 17.70 15.42
N LEU A 18 -0.65 17.06 14.50
CA LEU A 18 -1.05 16.99 13.09
C LEU A 18 -2.04 15.85 12.78
N LYS A 19 -2.33 14.96 13.74
CA LYS A 19 -3.20 13.78 13.54
C LYS A 19 -2.79 12.99 12.29
N ASN A 20 -3.71 12.85 11.33
CA ASN A 20 -3.48 12.20 10.03
C ASN A 20 -2.47 12.91 9.13
N GLY A 21 -2.03 14.12 9.48
CA GLY A 21 -0.93 14.83 8.84
C GLY A 21 0.45 14.51 9.42
N ALA A 22 0.55 13.62 10.40
CA ALA A 22 1.83 13.12 10.90
C ALA A 22 2.60 12.42 9.77
N LYS A 23 3.87 12.77 9.59
CA LYS A 23 4.71 12.21 8.54
C LYS A 23 5.41 10.93 9.00
N ALA A 24 5.21 9.86 8.25
CA ALA A 24 6.06 8.69 8.31
C ALA A 24 7.23 8.83 7.32
N MET A 25 8.36 8.20 7.64
CA MET A 25 9.58 8.21 6.85
C MET A 25 10.13 6.79 6.74
N GLU A 26 11.04 6.55 5.79
CA GLU A 26 11.70 5.25 5.61
C GLU A 26 12.50 4.83 6.86
N ASP A 27 13.24 5.76 7.47
CA ASP A 27 13.89 5.53 8.76
C ASP A 27 12.88 5.76 9.90
N PRO A 28 12.52 4.73 10.68
CA PRO A 28 11.56 4.85 11.77
C PRO A 28 11.93 5.89 12.82
N ASN A 29 13.22 6.19 12.98
CA ASN A 29 13.69 7.19 13.95
C ASN A 29 13.37 8.62 13.54
N LYS A 30 13.16 8.85 12.23
CA LYS A 30 12.83 10.14 11.62
C LYS A 30 11.33 10.34 11.41
N CYS A 31 10.51 9.33 11.70
CA CYS A 31 9.06 9.50 11.73
C CYS A 31 8.65 10.54 12.78
N ASP A 32 7.52 11.19 12.54
CA ASP A 32 6.86 12.02 13.54
C ASP A 32 6.54 11.21 14.80
N LYS A 33 6.58 11.89 15.94
CA LYS A 33 6.43 11.27 17.27
C LYS A 33 5.33 11.95 18.04
N SER A 34 4.47 11.14 18.65
CA SER A 34 3.57 11.57 19.71
C SER A 34 4.22 11.30 21.07
N PRO A 35 3.61 11.73 22.19
CA PRO A 35 4.03 11.32 23.53
C PRO A 35 4.04 9.79 23.74
N LEU A 36 3.34 9.04 22.89
CA LEU A 36 3.24 7.57 22.93
C LEU A 36 4.27 6.87 22.04
N GLY A 37 5.10 7.62 21.30
CA GLY A 37 6.18 7.08 20.47
C GLY A 37 6.07 7.45 18.99
N ILE A 38 6.77 6.71 18.15
CA ILE A 38 6.81 6.91 16.70
C ILE A 38 5.47 6.58 16.02
N ILE A 39 5.23 7.20 14.86
CA ILE A 39 4.05 6.95 14.03
C ILE A 39 4.51 6.41 12.67
N PRO A 40 4.72 5.09 12.54
CA PRO A 40 5.07 4.46 11.27
C PRO A 40 3.86 4.36 10.32
N GLN A 41 4.12 4.29 9.01
CA GLN A 41 3.08 4.11 7.99
C GLN A 41 2.53 2.68 7.98
N GLN A 42 3.44 1.70 8.07
CA GLN A 42 3.11 0.28 8.04
C GLN A 42 3.90 -0.47 9.13
N LEU A 43 3.27 -1.48 9.73
CA LEU A 43 3.90 -2.40 10.67
C LEU A 43 3.65 -3.83 10.21
N ARG A 44 4.72 -4.61 10.06
CA ARG A 44 4.64 -6.03 9.69
C ARG A 44 5.22 -6.88 10.81
N GLY A 45 4.39 -7.74 11.39
CA GLY A 45 4.80 -8.70 12.40
C GLY A 45 5.13 -10.05 11.79
N ASP A 46 6.20 -10.68 12.28
CA ASP A 46 6.59 -12.05 11.96
C ASP A 46 6.56 -12.90 13.25
N LEU A 47 5.74 -13.95 13.24
CA LEU A 47 5.60 -14.86 14.36
C LEU A 47 6.77 -15.83 14.49
N SER A 48 7.41 -16.22 13.38
CA SER A 48 8.50 -17.20 13.38
C SER A 48 9.72 -16.66 14.12
N ASN A 49 10.00 -15.36 13.94
CA ASN A 49 11.13 -14.66 14.54
C ASN A 49 10.73 -13.71 15.68
N PHE A 50 9.44 -13.68 16.05
CA PHE A 50 8.88 -12.75 17.04
C PHE A 50 9.30 -11.28 16.82
N SER A 51 9.39 -10.86 15.55
CA SER A 51 9.86 -9.53 15.17
C SER A 51 8.71 -8.65 14.66
N THR A 52 8.88 -7.34 14.74
CA THR A 52 7.96 -6.36 14.17
C THR A 52 8.76 -5.28 13.47
N ASN A 53 8.52 -5.10 12.18
CA ASN A 53 9.25 -4.17 11.34
C ASN A 53 8.33 -3.02 10.92
N ALA A 54 8.81 -1.79 11.11
CA ALA A 54 8.20 -0.61 10.52
C ALA A 54 8.63 -0.50 9.05
N MET A 55 7.67 -0.27 8.17
CA MET A 55 7.88 -0.13 6.73
C MET A 55 7.27 1.19 6.25
N TYR A 56 7.82 1.66 5.13
CA TYR A 56 7.38 2.84 4.43
C TYR A 56 7.14 2.49 2.96
N GLY A 57 6.04 2.98 2.41
CA GLY A 57 5.63 2.77 1.03
C GLY A 57 5.25 4.08 0.38
N GLU A 58 5.90 4.40 -0.73
CA GLU A 58 5.61 5.61 -1.49
C GLU A 58 4.27 5.52 -2.22
N CYS A 59 3.68 6.69 -2.52
CA CYS A 59 2.48 6.75 -3.33
C CYS A 59 2.79 6.34 -4.76
N PHE A 60 2.17 5.24 -5.20
CA PHE A 60 2.35 4.74 -6.55
C PHE A 60 1.32 5.32 -7.52
N GLU A 61 1.78 5.94 -8.61
CA GLU A 61 0.93 6.62 -9.59
C GLU A 61 -0.11 5.71 -10.23
N LYS A 62 0.19 4.41 -10.40
CA LYS A 62 -0.72 3.42 -10.99
C LYS A 62 -1.48 2.58 -9.95
N CYS A 63 -1.47 2.97 -8.67
CA CYS A 63 -2.17 2.24 -7.62
C CYS A 63 -3.68 2.13 -7.91
N ILE A 64 -4.22 0.90 -7.94
CA ILE A 64 -5.65 0.61 -8.15
C ILE A 64 -6.55 1.07 -6.99
N GLY A 65 -5.97 1.47 -5.86
CA GLY A 65 -6.71 1.94 -4.69
C GLY A 65 -6.71 3.46 -4.50
N CYS A 66 -5.55 4.11 -4.64
CA CYS A 66 -5.38 5.52 -4.24
C CYS A 66 -4.88 6.46 -5.33
N SER A 67 -4.59 5.97 -6.55
CA SER A 67 -4.13 6.84 -7.63
C SER A 67 -5.16 7.93 -7.97
N LYS A 68 -4.67 9.01 -8.59
CA LYS A 68 -5.53 10.12 -9.00
C LYS A 68 -6.60 9.66 -10.00
N THR A 69 -6.23 8.80 -10.95
CA THR A 69 -7.16 8.21 -11.92
C THR A 69 -8.33 7.48 -11.25
N ILE A 70 -8.03 6.71 -10.20
CA ILE A 70 -9.04 6.00 -9.40
C ILE A 70 -9.91 6.98 -8.60
N SER A 71 -9.29 7.94 -7.91
CA SER A 71 -10.03 8.93 -7.10
C SER A 71 -10.98 9.77 -7.96
N ASP A 72 -10.52 10.20 -9.14
CA ASP A 72 -11.30 11.03 -10.05
C ASP A 72 -12.41 10.22 -10.73
N GLY A 73 -12.13 8.97 -11.15
CA GLY A 73 -13.13 8.05 -11.70
C GLY A 73 -14.24 7.72 -10.71
N TYR A 74 -13.88 7.41 -9.46
CA TYR A 74 -14.83 7.16 -8.38
C TYR A 74 -15.70 8.37 -8.06
N LYS A 75 -15.15 9.59 -8.10
CA LYS A 75 -15.91 10.83 -7.85
C LYS A 75 -16.86 11.16 -9.00
N ALA A 76 -16.46 10.88 -10.25
CA ALA A 76 -17.26 11.20 -11.43
C ALA A 76 -18.51 10.31 -11.57
N ASN A 77 -18.38 8.99 -11.37
CA ASN A 77 -19.47 8.03 -11.55
C ASN A 77 -19.42 6.90 -10.52
N ARG A 78 -19.59 7.24 -9.24
CA ARG A 78 -19.41 6.35 -8.08
C ARG A 78 -20.04 4.96 -8.23
N THR A 79 -21.34 4.89 -8.53
CA THR A 79 -22.08 3.62 -8.54
C THR A 79 -21.63 2.73 -9.69
N GLU A 80 -21.58 3.27 -10.90
CA GLU A 80 -21.13 2.53 -12.09
C GLU A 80 -19.68 2.09 -11.93
N PHE A 81 -18.80 2.98 -11.45
CA PHE A 81 -17.40 2.68 -11.19
C PHE A 81 -17.23 1.48 -10.24
N LEU A 82 -17.99 1.44 -9.14
CA LEU A 82 -17.97 0.32 -8.20
C LEU A 82 -18.49 -0.98 -8.82
N ILE A 83 -19.58 -0.93 -9.59
CA ILE A 83 -20.12 -2.11 -10.28
C ILE A 83 -19.09 -2.66 -11.27
N GLN A 84 -18.44 -1.79 -12.05
CA GLN A 84 -17.39 -2.19 -12.99
C GLN A 84 -16.19 -2.77 -12.23
N ALA A 85 -15.71 -2.10 -11.18
CA ALA A 85 -14.58 -2.54 -10.37
C ALA A 85 -14.81 -3.90 -9.67
N CYS A 86 -16.03 -4.19 -9.23
CA CYS A 86 -16.34 -5.45 -8.58
C CYS A 86 -16.60 -6.60 -9.56
N ASN A 87 -17.14 -6.30 -10.76
CA ASN A 87 -17.55 -7.34 -11.70
C ASN A 87 -16.54 -7.61 -12.82
N LYS A 88 -15.61 -6.69 -13.07
CA LYS A 88 -14.56 -6.85 -14.09
C LYS A 88 -13.19 -6.87 -13.42
N PRO A 89 -12.48 -8.02 -13.43
CA PRO A 89 -11.20 -8.16 -12.74
C PRO A 89 -10.15 -7.17 -13.25
N ASP A 90 -10.08 -6.95 -14.56
CA ASP A 90 -9.01 -6.16 -15.18
C ASP A 90 -9.32 -4.65 -15.23
N TYR A 91 -10.54 -4.23 -14.88
CA TYR A 91 -11.01 -2.86 -15.08
C TYR A 91 -10.13 -1.81 -14.38
N LEU A 92 -9.73 -2.09 -13.14
CA LEU A 92 -8.89 -1.15 -12.39
C LEU A 92 -7.46 -1.13 -12.92
N GLU A 93 -6.92 -2.28 -13.33
CA GLU A 93 -5.57 -2.39 -13.88
C GLU A 93 -5.45 -1.71 -15.25
N ASP A 94 -6.47 -1.86 -16.10
CA ASP A 94 -6.58 -1.20 -17.39
C ASP A 94 -6.62 0.31 -17.23
N LEU A 95 -7.43 0.78 -16.28
CA LEU A 95 -7.63 2.20 -16.00
C LEU A 95 -6.37 2.86 -15.43
N THR A 96 -5.61 2.16 -14.58
CA THR A 96 -4.36 2.69 -14.03
C THR A 96 -3.14 2.41 -14.93
N GLY A 97 -3.29 1.62 -15.98
CA GLY A 97 -2.21 1.26 -16.89
C GLY A 97 -1.22 0.25 -16.31
N ILE A 98 -1.66 -0.57 -15.36
CA ILE A 98 -0.94 -1.76 -14.87
C ILE A 98 -0.94 -2.84 -15.95
N THR A 99 -2.05 -3.07 -16.66
CA THR A 99 -2.12 -4.07 -17.75
C THR A 99 -1.01 -3.84 -18.77
N LYS A 100 -0.89 -2.60 -19.27
CA LYS A 100 0.19 -2.20 -20.20
C LYS A 100 1.58 -2.30 -19.58
N MET A 101 1.70 -2.07 -18.27
CA MET A 101 2.99 -2.22 -17.59
C MET A 101 3.41 -3.69 -17.61
N ASN A 102 2.49 -4.59 -17.30
CA ASN A 102 2.73 -6.03 -17.28
C ASN A 102 3.03 -6.59 -18.68
N GLU A 103 2.37 -6.09 -19.72
CA GLU A 103 2.66 -6.46 -21.11
C GLU A 103 4.10 -6.12 -21.55
N ASN A 104 4.69 -5.07 -20.96
CA ASN A 104 6.06 -4.66 -21.25
C ASN A 104 7.10 -5.39 -20.40
N ILE A 105 6.69 -6.28 -19.50
CA ILE A 105 7.61 -7.13 -18.74
C ILE A 105 8.01 -8.29 -19.64
N ASN A 106 9.28 -8.32 -20.03
CA ASN A 106 9.86 -9.47 -20.71
C ASN A 106 10.11 -10.59 -19.70
N ILE A 107 9.45 -11.73 -19.90
CA ILE A 107 9.53 -12.89 -18.99
C ILE A 107 10.96 -13.44 -18.95
N ASP A 108 11.69 -13.35 -20.06
CA ASP A 108 13.09 -13.81 -20.16
C ASP A 108 14.06 -12.99 -19.29
N ASP A 109 13.68 -11.77 -18.89
CA ASP A 109 14.46 -10.89 -18.01
C ASP A 109 14.15 -11.11 -16.52
N ILE A 110 13.24 -12.03 -16.18
CA ILE A 110 12.87 -12.35 -14.80
C ILE A 110 13.79 -13.46 -14.27
N GLU A 111 14.85 -13.09 -13.56
CA GLU A 111 15.82 -14.02 -12.93
C GLU A 111 15.16 -15.10 -12.05
N ALA A 112 13.99 -14.84 -11.46
CA ALA A 112 13.27 -15.83 -10.66
C ALA A 112 12.59 -16.94 -11.49
N LEU A 113 12.44 -16.75 -12.80
CA LEU A 113 11.83 -17.71 -13.74
C LEU A 113 12.87 -18.41 -14.63
N SER A 114 14.13 -17.94 -14.66
CA SER A 114 15.19 -18.57 -15.45
C SER A 114 15.57 -19.97 -14.96
N ASP A 115 15.26 -20.30 -13.70
CA ASP A 115 15.54 -21.60 -13.09
C ASP A 115 14.40 -22.63 -13.33
N PHE A 116 13.31 -22.24 -13.99
CA PHE A 116 12.16 -23.12 -14.20
C PHE A 116 12.14 -23.66 -15.64
N GLU A 117 13.00 -24.65 -15.91
CA GLU A 117 12.88 -25.49 -17.12
C GLU A 117 11.61 -26.35 -17.00
N TRP A 118 10.59 -26.04 -17.81
CA TRP A 118 9.44 -26.91 -18.00
C TRP A 118 9.81 -28.00 -19.02
N GLU A 119 10.02 -29.23 -18.56
CA GLU A 119 9.96 -30.44 -19.42
C GLU A 119 8.52 -30.76 -19.85
#